data_AF-H9CCE9-F1
#
_entry.id   AF-H9CCE9-F1
#
_cell.length_a   1.000
_cell.length_b   1.000
_cell.length_c   1.000
_cell.angle_alpha   90.00
_cell.angle_beta   90.00
_cell.angle_gamma   90.00
#
_symmetry.space_group_name_H-M   'P 1'
#
loop_
_entity.id
_entity.type
_entity.pdbx_description
1 polymer ?
#
loop_
_entity_poly.entity_id
_entity_poly.type
_entity_poly.pdbx_seq_one_letter_code
_entity_poly.pdbx_strand_id
1 'polypeptide(L)'
;AIVRIGPNRYDFDTMEALKTIYRIGNALPKADYYIPFGIPSSPNLFDVQDPARHSAMKKQIASLYTMTALLSYEAGVDGQTVILKEQLQRFCNQKQIIDLPQFLQYYAFDVIGVITVGKSMGMMEANSDTNGACGALDAMWHYSSMMAYIPHMHAWWLRLSSLLPFEVPIKGLMEYVQQRIIQYRLKAAEFGDEAALKGENNFLAKLILMEKQGTISPADTQEAVSLNIGAGSDTTGNALGSILYYLYTNPRTLRRLREELDTHVKEDPIRFQQSQSIPYLQAVIKEALRLHPGVGTQLTRVVPKGGLVIEGHFFPEGV
;
A
#
# COMPACT_ATOMS: atom_id res chain seq x y z
N ALA A 1 -20.01 -14.28 -17.04
CA ALA A 1 -19.96 -13.89 -18.45
C ALA A 1 -18.56 -13.46 -18.85
N ILE A 2 -18.23 -13.68 -20.12
CA ILE A 2 -17.07 -13.08 -20.77
C ILE A 2 -17.59 -11.94 -21.63
N VAL A 3 -17.11 -10.72 -21.40
CA VAL A 3 -17.58 -9.53 -22.11
C VAL A 3 -16.40 -8.85 -22.80
N ARG A 4 -16.51 -8.61 -24.10
CA ARG A 4 -15.52 -7.81 -24.82
C ARG A 4 -15.78 -6.32 -24.54
N ILE A 5 -14.84 -5.66 -23.88
CA ILE A 5 -14.94 -4.24 -23.48
C ILE A 5 -14.16 -3.30 -24.41
N GLY A 6 -13.38 -3.84 -25.35
CA GLY A 6 -12.65 -3.06 -26.34
C GLY A 6 -11.94 -3.92 -27.40
N PRO A 7 -11.18 -3.29 -28.31
CA PRO A 7 -10.25 -4.01 -29.16
C PRO A 7 -9.25 -4.78 -28.30
N ASN A 8 -9.21 -6.11 -28.43
CA ASN A 8 -8.30 -6.97 -27.68
C ASN A 8 -8.39 -6.77 -26.15
N ARG A 9 -9.59 -6.54 -25.61
CA ARG A 9 -9.81 -6.44 -24.15
C ARG A 9 -11.09 -7.15 -23.77
N TYR A 10 -10.98 -8.04 -22.80
CA TYR A 10 -12.08 -8.86 -22.30
C TYR A 10 -12.15 -8.76 -20.78
N ASP A 11 -13.38 -8.66 -20.28
CA ASP A 11 -13.69 -8.68 -18.87
C ASP A 11 -14.31 -10.04 -18.49
N PHE A 12 -13.94 -10.53 -17.32
CA PHE A 12 -14.33 -11.85 -16.81
C PHE A 12 -14.88 -11.69 -15.40
N ASP A 13 -16.07 -12.23 -15.14
CA ASP A 13 -16.72 -12.19 -13.82
C ASP A 13 -16.73 -13.56 -13.10
N THR A 14 -16.02 -14.56 -13.65
CA THR A 14 -16.10 -15.96 -13.22
C THR A 14 -14.89 -16.39 -12.38
N MET A 15 -15.12 -17.32 -11.45
CA MET A 15 -14.07 -17.85 -10.58
C MET A 15 -13.03 -18.69 -11.34
N GLU A 16 -13.43 -19.40 -12.41
CA GLU A 16 -12.51 -20.22 -13.20
C GLU A 16 -11.53 -19.37 -14.04
N ALA A 17 -12.02 -18.26 -14.62
CA ALA A 17 -11.15 -17.27 -15.24
C ALA A 17 -10.20 -16.65 -14.20
N LEU A 18 -10.67 -16.30 -13.00
CA LEU A 18 -9.83 -15.74 -11.94
C LEU A 18 -8.66 -16.68 -11.57
N LYS A 19 -8.91 -17.98 -11.41
CA LYS A 19 -7.87 -18.98 -11.13
C LYS A 19 -6.86 -19.13 -12.25
N THR A 20 -7.28 -18.94 -13.50
CA THR A 20 -6.41 -19.02 -14.68
C THR A 20 -5.56 -17.76 -14.82
N ILE A 21 -6.19 -16.58 -14.72
CA ILE A 21 -5.58 -15.28 -14.98
C ILE A 21 -4.61 -14.88 -13.84
N TYR A 22 -5.01 -15.12 -12.58
CA TYR A 22 -4.31 -14.65 -11.38
C TYR A 22 -3.68 -15.78 -10.55
N ARG A 23 -3.40 -16.93 -11.16
CA ARG A 23 -2.86 -18.11 -10.46
C ARG A 23 -1.61 -17.76 -9.65
N ILE A 24 -1.59 -18.12 -8.36
CA ILE A 24 -0.41 -17.92 -7.52
C ILE A 24 0.79 -18.68 -8.11
N GLY A 25 1.89 -17.97 -8.32
CA GLY A 25 3.14 -18.51 -8.89
C GLY A 25 3.19 -18.58 -10.42
N ASN A 26 2.05 -18.48 -11.11
CA ASN A 26 1.98 -18.51 -12.57
C ASN A 26 0.82 -17.65 -13.11
N ALA A 27 0.71 -16.43 -12.59
CA ALA A 27 -0.25 -15.46 -13.09
C ALA A 27 0.17 -15.01 -14.49
N LEU A 28 -0.81 -14.61 -15.29
CA LEU A 28 -0.50 -14.00 -16.58
C LEU A 28 0.35 -12.73 -16.37
N PRO A 29 1.15 -12.31 -17.37
CA PRO A 29 1.92 -11.08 -17.27
C PRO A 29 1.02 -9.85 -17.13
N LYS A 30 1.51 -8.80 -16.47
CA LYS A 30 0.80 -7.52 -16.34
C LYS A 30 0.73 -6.82 -17.71
N ALA A 31 -0.41 -6.25 -18.05
CA ALA A 31 -0.58 -5.49 -19.29
C ALA A 31 0.05 -4.08 -19.19
N ASP A 32 0.16 -3.38 -20.33
CA ASP A 32 0.77 -2.04 -20.43
C ASP A 32 0.05 -0.97 -19.61
N TYR A 33 -1.17 -1.28 -19.15
CA TYR A 33 -1.91 -0.52 -18.14
C TYR A 33 -1.04 -0.11 -16.94
N TYR A 34 -0.09 -0.96 -16.54
CA TYR A 34 0.74 -0.73 -15.37
C TYR A 34 1.87 0.29 -15.58
N ILE A 35 2.26 0.58 -16.82
CA ILE A 35 3.40 1.45 -17.16
C ILE A 35 3.31 2.83 -16.48
N PRO A 36 2.15 3.53 -16.45
CA PRO A 36 2.10 4.89 -15.90
C PRO A 36 2.17 4.98 -14.39
N PHE A 37 2.14 3.85 -13.68
CA PHE A 37 2.25 3.77 -12.22
C PHE A 37 3.70 3.69 -11.75
N GLY A 38 4.65 3.68 -12.67
CA GLY A 38 6.08 3.79 -12.40
C GLY A 38 6.69 5.03 -13.06
N ILE A 39 7.99 5.22 -12.86
CA ILE A 39 8.77 6.21 -13.60
C ILE A 39 9.54 5.46 -14.68
N PRO A 40 9.53 5.89 -15.97
CA PRO A 40 10.19 5.14 -17.05
C PRO A 40 11.67 4.86 -16.82
N SER A 41 12.37 5.76 -16.11
CA SER A 41 13.79 5.60 -15.76
C SER A 41 14.03 4.76 -14.50
N SER A 42 13.00 4.47 -13.71
CA SER A 42 13.09 3.71 -12.45
C SER A 42 11.82 2.87 -12.26
N PRO A 43 11.69 1.74 -12.99
CA PRO A 43 10.55 0.84 -12.85
C PRO A 43 10.56 0.17 -11.48
N ASN A 44 9.38 0.11 -10.85
CA ASN A 44 9.17 -0.43 -9.53
C ASN A 44 8.42 -1.77 -9.52
N LEU A 45 8.33 -2.39 -8.33
CA LEU A 45 7.70 -3.70 -8.18
C LEU A 45 6.22 -3.72 -8.64
N PHE A 46 5.52 -2.58 -8.58
CA PHE A 46 4.13 -2.47 -9.02
C PHE A 46 3.99 -2.40 -10.54
N ASP A 47 4.81 -1.62 -11.25
CA ASP A 47 4.68 -1.46 -12.70
C ASP A 47 5.45 -2.49 -13.54
N VAL A 48 6.48 -3.13 -12.98
CA VAL A 48 7.26 -4.14 -13.72
C VAL A 48 6.35 -5.28 -14.21
N GLN A 49 6.36 -5.46 -15.54
CA GLN A 49 5.51 -6.42 -16.26
C GLN A 49 6.19 -7.77 -16.50
N ASP A 50 7.52 -7.79 -16.65
CA ASP A 50 8.29 -9.02 -16.85
C ASP A 50 8.23 -9.90 -15.58
N PRO A 51 7.66 -11.11 -15.66
CA PRO A 51 7.54 -11.99 -14.49
C PRO A 51 8.89 -12.35 -13.85
N ALA A 52 9.94 -12.52 -14.64
CA ALA A 52 11.26 -12.89 -14.13
C ALA A 52 11.88 -11.75 -13.31
N ARG A 53 11.90 -10.52 -13.86
CA ARG A 53 12.33 -9.32 -13.14
C ARG A 53 11.48 -9.04 -11.91
N HIS A 54 10.15 -9.13 -12.01
CA HIS A 54 9.25 -8.95 -10.87
C HIS A 54 9.55 -9.95 -9.75
N SER A 55 9.77 -11.23 -10.09
CA SER A 55 10.14 -12.26 -9.13
C SER A 55 11.50 -11.98 -8.47
N ALA A 56 12.48 -11.48 -9.22
CA ALA A 56 13.79 -11.11 -8.69
C ALA A 56 13.69 -9.94 -7.69
N MET A 57 13.00 -8.86 -8.06
CA MET A 57 12.76 -7.70 -7.19
C MET A 57 12.00 -8.09 -5.92
N LYS A 58 10.93 -8.88 -6.06
CA LYS A 58 10.16 -9.40 -4.91
C LYS A 58 11.05 -10.20 -3.97
N LYS A 59 11.91 -11.07 -4.51
CA LYS A 59 12.78 -11.94 -3.71
C LYS A 59 13.76 -11.14 -2.85
N GLN A 60 14.27 -10.00 -3.34
CA GLN A 60 15.19 -9.15 -2.59
C GLN A 60 14.56 -8.65 -1.27
N ILE A 61 13.32 -8.16 -1.32
CA ILE A 61 12.65 -7.57 -0.15
C ILE A 61 11.73 -8.52 0.62
N ALA A 62 11.58 -9.77 0.17
CA ALA A 62 10.62 -10.73 0.75
C ALA A 62 10.83 -10.99 2.25
N SER A 63 12.07 -10.93 2.74
CA SER A 63 12.40 -11.11 4.17
C SER A 63 11.72 -10.08 5.07
N LEU A 64 11.48 -8.88 4.56
CA LEU A 64 10.86 -7.76 5.27
C LEU A 64 9.36 -7.96 5.50
N TYR A 65 8.72 -8.83 4.72
CA TYR A 65 7.29 -9.13 4.80
C TYR A 65 6.97 -10.49 5.45
N THR A 66 7.98 -11.16 6.02
CA THR A 66 7.76 -12.42 6.75
C THR A 66 6.95 -12.18 8.02
N MET A 67 6.20 -13.18 8.49
CA MET A 67 5.42 -13.05 9.74
C MET A 67 6.30 -12.66 10.93
N THR A 68 7.51 -13.19 11.01
CA THR A 68 8.51 -12.80 12.03
C THR A 68 8.86 -11.32 11.94
N ALA A 69 9.08 -10.80 10.72
CA ALA A 69 9.35 -9.37 10.53
C ALA A 69 8.12 -8.50 10.87
N LEU A 70 6.92 -8.92 10.46
CA LEU A 70 5.68 -8.19 10.74
C LEU A 70 5.39 -8.09 12.25
N LEU A 71 5.52 -9.20 12.99
CA LEU A 71 5.40 -9.19 14.46
C LEU A 71 6.42 -8.26 15.12
N SER A 72 7.61 -8.15 14.53
CA SER A 72 8.66 -7.28 15.04
C SER A 72 8.31 -5.77 14.90
N TYR A 73 7.32 -5.43 14.07
CA TYR A 73 6.82 -4.06 13.88
C TYR A 73 5.60 -3.72 14.75
N GLU A 74 5.02 -4.70 15.44
CA GLU A 74 3.76 -4.58 16.21
C GLU A 74 3.79 -3.42 17.21
N ALA A 75 4.88 -3.26 17.96
CA ALA A 75 5.04 -2.17 18.92
C ALA A 75 4.92 -0.77 18.29
N GLY A 76 5.30 -0.63 17.01
CA GLY A 76 5.12 0.61 16.26
C GLY A 76 3.65 0.90 15.95
N VAL A 77 2.87 -0.14 15.63
CA VAL A 77 1.43 -0.05 15.39
C VAL A 77 0.69 0.25 16.69
N ASP A 78 1.09 -0.39 17.79
CA ASP A 78 0.52 -0.16 19.13
C ASP A 78 0.66 1.30 19.54
N GLY A 79 1.84 1.89 19.33
CA GLY A 79 2.08 3.31 19.61
C GLY A 79 1.14 4.23 18.82
N GLN A 80 0.89 3.94 17.54
CA GLN A 80 -0.07 4.73 16.75
C GLN A 80 -1.52 4.46 17.14
N THR A 81 -1.85 3.25 17.61
CA THR A 81 -3.19 2.90 18.10
C THR A 81 -3.54 3.68 19.38
N VAL A 82 -2.56 3.89 20.26
CA VAL A 82 -2.72 4.76 21.44
C VAL A 82 -3.03 6.19 21.02
N ILE A 83 -2.26 6.76 20.08
CA ILE A 83 -2.48 8.11 19.56
C ILE A 83 -3.86 8.23 18.92
N LEU A 84 -4.26 7.25 18.11
CA LEU A 84 -5.60 7.19 17.51
C LEU A 84 -6.69 7.31 18.57
N LYS A 85 -6.60 6.52 19.63
CA LYS A 85 -7.57 6.53 20.75
C LYS A 85 -7.59 7.88 21.46
N GLU A 86 -6.43 8.46 21.74
CA GLU A 86 -6.31 9.77 22.39
C GLU A 86 -6.94 10.89 21.56
N GLN A 87 -6.67 10.93 20.25
CA GLN A 87 -7.25 11.93 19.36
C GLN A 87 -8.77 11.75 19.22
N LEU A 88 -9.27 10.52 19.06
CA LEU A 88 -10.71 10.26 19.03
C LEU A 88 -11.40 10.71 20.33
N GLN A 89 -10.80 10.45 21.49
CA GLN A 89 -11.32 10.91 22.78
C GLN A 89 -11.32 12.45 22.86
N ARG A 90 -10.25 13.09 22.40
CA ARG A 90 -10.16 14.55 22.33
C ARG A 90 -11.26 15.16 21.46
N PHE A 91 -11.49 14.62 20.27
CA PHE A 91 -12.56 15.08 19.38
C PHE A 91 -13.95 14.92 20.02
N CYS A 92 -14.20 13.80 20.69
CA CYS A 92 -15.43 13.58 21.47
C CYS A 92 -15.61 14.62 22.57
N ASN A 93 -14.57 14.87 23.39
CA ASN A 93 -14.62 15.83 24.49
C ASN A 93 -14.88 17.25 24.00
N GLN A 94 -14.33 17.61 22.84
CA GLN A 94 -14.50 18.92 22.20
C GLN A 94 -15.78 19.02 21.35
N LYS A 95 -16.52 17.92 21.19
CA LYS A 95 -17.66 17.80 20.26
C LYS A 95 -17.30 18.24 18.83
N GLN A 96 -16.07 17.96 18.43
CA GLN A 96 -15.56 18.31 17.12
C GLN A 96 -16.08 17.31 16.07
N ILE A 97 -16.64 17.84 14.98
CA ILE A 97 -16.97 17.04 13.79
C ILE A 97 -15.68 16.86 12.99
N ILE A 98 -15.38 15.61 12.64
CA ILE A 98 -14.21 15.24 11.84
C ILE A 98 -14.63 14.45 10.60
N ASP A 99 -13.82 14.54 9.55
CA ASP A 99 -13.85 13.59 8.45
C ASP A 99 -13.14 12.30 8.88
N LEU A 100 -13.93 11.31 9.28
CA LEU A 100 -13.39 10.06 9.84
C LEU A 100 -12.62 9.22 8.79
N PRO A 101 -13.09 9.03 7.54
CA PRO A 101 -12.29 8.40 6.49
C PRO A 101 -10.93 9.08 6.28
N GLN A 102 -10.90 10.41 6.18
CA GLN A 102 -9.64 11.16 6.03
C GLN A 102 -8.72 10.98 7.23
N PHE A 103 -9.28 10.99 8.44
CA PHE A 103 -8.52 10.78 9.67
C PHE A 103 -7.94 9.35 9.77
N LEU A 104 -8.64 8.34 9.27
CA LEU A 104 -8.13 6.97 9.21
C LEU A 104 -7.03 6.79 8.15
N GLN A 105 -7.04 7.60 7.10
CA GLN A 105 -5.90 7.69 6.18
C GLN A 105 -4.66 8.25 6.89
N TYR A 106 -4.82 9.27 7.75
CA TYR A 106 -3.72 9.78 8.57
C TYR A 106 -3.15 8.71 9.52
N TYR A 107 -4.02 7.93 10.16
CA TYR A 107 -3.59 6.76 10.95
C TYR A 107 -2.78 5.77 10.10
N ALA A 108 -3.23 5.46 8.88
CA ALA A 108 -2.51 4.54 8.00
C ALA A 108 -1.13 5.09 7.58
N PHE A 109 -1.02 6.39 7.27
CA PHE A 109 0.25 7.06 6.98
C PHE A 109 1.22 7.03 8.15
N ASP A 110 0.72 7.32 9.35
CA ASP A 110 1.55 7.34 10.56
C ASP A 110 2.04 5.94 10.93
N VAL A 111 1.16 4.93 10.85
CA VAL A 111 1.52 3.51 11.06
C VAL A 111 2.58 3.06 10.06
N ILE A 112 2.34 3.25 8.75
CA ILE A 112 3.29 2.80 7.74
C ILE A 112 4.59 3.62 7.78
N GLY A 113 4.55 4.89 8.20
CA GLY A 113 5.73 5.70 8.47
C GLY A 113 6.60 5.09 9.57
N VAL A 114 6.00 4.69 10.69
CA VAL A 114 6.71 4.00 11.78
C VAL A 114 7.29 2.67 11.32
N ILE A 115 6.50 1.83 10.65
CA ILE A 115 6.96 0.53 10.14
C ILE A 115 8.10 0.71 9.12
N THR A 116 8.00 1.73 8.27
CA THR A 116 8.92 1.89 7.13
C THR A 116 10.21 2.59 7.52
N VAL A 117 10.11 3.74 8.18
CA VAL A 117 11.24 4.64 8.45
C VAL A 117 11.41 4.95 9.94
N GLY A 118 10.74 4.19 10.82
CA GLY A 118 10.89 4.28 12.27
C GLY A 118 10.26 5.52 12.90
N LYS A 119 9.50 6.32 12.15
CA LYS A 119 8.90 7.57 12.67
C LYS A 119 7.55 7.84 12.03
N SER A 120 6.59 8.28 12.84
CA SER A 120 5.28 8.76 12.41
C SER A 120 5.42 10.03 11.55
N MET A 121 4.44 10.28 10.68
CA MET A 121 4.35 11.53 9.91
C MET A 121 3.69 12.66 10.72
N GLY A 122 3.09 12.32 11.87
CA GLY A 122 2.42 13.25 12.79
C GLY A 122 1.08 13.76 12.26
N MET A 123 0.48 13.04 11.31
CA MET A 123 -0.75 13.48 10.65
C MET A 123 -1.97 13.37 11.58
N MET A 124 -2.00 12.35 12.46
CA MET A 124 -3.07 12.21 13.45
C MET A 124 -3.06 13.33 14.47
N GLU A 125 -1.91 13.66 15.07
CA GLU A 125 -1.82 14.71 16.09
C GLU A 125 -2.14 16.10 15.51
N ALA A 126 -1.73 16.34 14.26
CA ALA A 126 -2.04 17.57 13.53
C ALA A 126 -3.45 17.57 12.93
N ASN A 127 -4.12 16.42 12.85
CA ASN A 127 -5.36 16.18 12.10
C ASN A 127 -5.34 16.84 10.70
N SER A 128 -4.21 16.71 10.00
CA SER A 128 -3.98 17.33 8.69
C SER A 128 -2.86 16.64 7.93
N ASP A 129 -2.84 16.81 6.60
CA ASP A 129 -1.77 16.33 5.72
C ASP A 129 -0.52 17.23 5.86
N THR A 130 0.25 17.00 6.92
CA THR A 130 1.41 17.82 7.32
C THR A 130 2.48 17.94 6.24
N ASN A 131 2.60 16.92 5.39
CA ASN A 131 3.69 16.78 4.42
C ASN A 131 3.19 16.81 2.96
N GLY A 132 1.89 17.04 2.74
CA GLY A 132 1.28 16.99 1.40
C GLY A 132 1.30 15.60 0.77
N ALA A 133 1.46 14.53 1.56
CA ALA A 133 1.63 13.18 1.04
C ALA A 133 0.30 12.56 0.60
N CYS A 134 -0.82 12.89 1.26
CA CYS A 134 -2.14 12.42 0.85
C CYS A 134 -2.51 13.03 -0.50
N GLY A 135 -2.39 14.37 -0.62
CA GLY A 135 -2.67 15.06 -1.88
C GLY A 135 -1.73 14.63 -3.01
N ALA A 136 -0.48 14.33 -2.68
CA ALA A 136 0.48 13.84 -3.66
C ALA A 136 0.12 12.45 -4.22
N LEU A 137 -0.25 11.51 -3.34
CA LEU A 137 -0.70 10.19 -3.78
C LEU A 137 -1.98 10.26 -4.59
N ASP A 138 -2.97 11.05 -4.15
CA ASP A 138 -4.23 11.20 -4.88
C ASP A 138 -4.01 11.72 -6.31
N ALA A 139 -3.19 12.76 -6.47
CA ALA A 139 -2.87 13.29 -7.78
C ALA A 139 -2.08 12.31 -8.66
N MET A 140 -1.16 11.52 -8.06
CA MET A 140 -0.45 10.45 -8.76
C MET A 140 -1.41 9.37 -9.26
N TRP A 141 -2.37 8.94 -8.45
CA TRP A 141 -3.38 7.94 -8.83
C TRP A 141 -4.31 8.45 -9.94
N HIS A 142 -4.76 9.70 -9.86
CA HIS A 142 -5.57 10.32 -10.90
C HIS A 142 -4.83 10.36 -12.24
N TYR A 143 -3.58 10.86 -12.23
CA TYR A 143 -2.73 10.88 -13.41
C TYR A 143 -2.54 9.48 -14.01
N SER A 144 -2.17 8.51 -13.17
CA SER A 144 -1.84 7.15 -13.60
C SER A 144 -3.08 6.46 -14.19
N SER A 145 -4.25 6.64 -13.56
CA SER A 145 -5.53 6.07 -14.03
C SER A 145 -5.94 6.63 -15.39
N MET A 146 -5.71 7.91 -15.66
CA MET A 146 -5.96 8.50 -16.97
C MET A 146 -4.95 8.02 -18.03
N MET A 147 -3.66 8.01 -17.66
CA MET A 147 -2.58 7.66 -18.58
C MET A 147 -2.58 6.15 -18.91
N ALA A 148 -3.15 5.30 -18.05
CA ALA A 148 -3.23 3.85 -18.24
C ALA A 148 -4.08 3.44 -19.47
N TYR A 149 -4.90 4.34 -20.01
CA TYR A 149 -5.60 4.12 -21.28
C TYR A 149 -4.71 4.34 -22.51
N ILE A 150 -3.65 5.15 -22.38
CA ILE A 150 -2.69 5.51 -23.42
C ILE A 150 -1.25 5.36 -22.92
N PRO A 151 -0.85 4.17 -22.42
CA PRO A 151 0.38 4.00 -21.65
C PRO A 151 1.65 4.34 -22.43
N HIS A 152 1.65 4.17 -23.76
CA HIS A 152 2.79 4.53 -24.61
C HIS A 152 3.07 6.04 -24.67
N MET A 153 2.10 6.88 -24.31
CA MET A 153 2.28 8.34 -24.22
C MET A 153 2.94 8.77 -22.91
N HIS A 154 2.97 7.91 -21.89
CA HIS A 154 3.45 8.25 -20.55
C HIS A 154 4.89 8.82 -20.56
N ALA A 155 5.83 8.14 -21.21
CA ALA A 155 7.23 8.58 -21.26
C ALA A 155 7.41 9.91 -22.02
N TRP A 156 6.65 10.11 -23.09
CA TRP A 156 6.64 11.36 -23.85
C TRP A 156 6.03 12.50 -23.04
N TRP A 157 4.93 12.22 -22.34
CA TRP A 157 4.24 13.19 -21.51
C TRP A 157 5.11 13.68 -20.35
N LEU A 158 5.77 12.78 -19.62
CA LEU A 158 6.66 13.17 -18.52
C LEU A 158 7.84 14.05 -18.98
N ARG A 159 8.42 13.74 -20.15
CA ARG A 159 9.48 14.56 -20.76
C ARG A 159 8.98 15.94 -21.19
N LEU A 160 7.77 16.01 -21.71
CA LEU A 160 7.16 17.28 -22.10
C LEU A 160 6.78 18.11 -20.87
N SER A 161 6.17 17.49 -19.86
CA SER A 161 5.75 18.17 -18.64
C SER A 161 6.93 18.70 -17.84
N SER A 162 8.10 18.05 -17.88
CA SER A 162 9.31 18.57 -17.22
C SER A 162 9.84 19.86 -17.84
N LEU A 163 9.43 20.20 -19.07
CA LEU A 163 9.79 21.47 -19.74
C LEU A 163 8.77 22.58 -19.46
N LEU A 164 7.60 22.22 -18.91
CA LEU A 164 6.52 23.14 -18.60
C LEU A 164 6.56 23.48 -17.10
N PRO A 165 6.11 24.67 -16.68
CA PRO A 165 6.10 25.08 -15.27
C PRO A 165 4.95 24.41 -14.48
N PHE A 166 4.69 23.13 -14.72
CA PHE A 166 3.72 22.36 -13.95
C PHE A 166 4.39 21.75 -12.73
N GLU A 167 3.89 22.06 -11.55
CA GLU A 167 4.31 21.36 -10.33
C GLU A 167 3.78 19.93 -10.37
N VAL A 168 4.67 18.95 -10.43
CA VAL A 168 4.28 17.55 -10.32
C VAL A 168 4.05 17.25 -8.84
N PRO A 169 2.84 16.84 -8.44
CA PRO A 169 2.45 16.67 -7.04
C PRO A 169 2.99 15.35 -6.48
N ILE A 170 4.24 14.99 -6.71
CA ILE A 170 4.88 13.79 -6.11
C ILE A 170 5.91 14.19 -5.03
N LYS A 171 6.10 15.50 -4.84
CA LYS A 171 7.16 16.06 -3.99
C LYS A 171 7.00 15.65 -2.53
N GLY A 172 5.81 15.80 -1.93
CA GLY A 172 5.61 15.61 -0.49
C GLY A 172 6.08 14.25 0.04
N LEU A 173 5.59 13.15 -0.54
CA LEU A 173 5.99 11.81 -0.14
C LEU A 173 7.47 11.51 -0.46
N MET A 174 7.94 11.87 -1.65
CA MET A 174 9.33 11.60 -2.05
C MET A 174 10.33 12.39 -1.21
N GLU A 175 10.05 13.66 -0.93
CA GLU A 175 10.86 14.52 -0.06
C GLU A 175 10.89 13.98 1.36
N TYR A 176 9.73 13.56 1.91
CA TYR A 176 9.69 12.91 3.22
C TYR A 176 10.59 11.68 3.26
N VAL A 177 10.48 10.76 2.29
CA VAL A 177 11.31 9.56 2.22
C VAL A 177 12.79 9.92 2.10
N GLN A 178 13.14 10.82 1.19
CA GLN A 178 14.52 11.24 0.97
C GLN A 178 15.13 11.86 2.23
N GLN A 179 14.40 12.75 2.91
CA GLN A 179 14.84 13.37 4.16
C GLN A 179 15.12 12.31 5.24
N ARG A 180 14.28 11.27 5.35
CA ARG A 180 14.47 10.19 6.33
C ARG A 180 15.69 9.33 6.00
N ILE A 181 15.91 8.99 4.73
CA ILE A 181 17.12 8.27 4.29
C ILE A 181 18.38 9.10 4.56
N ILE A 182 18.35 10.41 4.28
CA ILE A 182 19.47 11.32 4.54
C ILE A 182 19.77 11.41 6.05
N GLN A 183 18.75 11.62 6.89
CA GLN A 183 18.91 11.69 8.35
C GLN A 183 19.55 10.41 8.89
N TYR A 184 19.11 9.26 8.40
CA TYR A 184 19.68 7.98 8.76
C TYR A 184 21.18 7.91 8.40
N ARG A 185 21.54 8.30 7.17
CA ARG A 185 22.93 8.29 6.68
C ARG A 185 23.83 9.27 7.45
N LEU A 186 23.33 10.44 7.83
CA LEU A 186 24.05 11.40 8.66
C LEU A 186 24.35 10.82 10.05
N LYS A 187 23.36 10.20 10.70
CA LYS A 187 23.54 9.52 12.00
C LYS A 187 24.59 8.41 11.91
N ALA A 188 24.60 7.65 10.82
CA ALA A 188 25.60 6.60 10.57
C ALA A 188 27.01 7.17 10.36
N ALA A 189 27.13 8.30 9.66
CA ALA A 189 28.41 8.98 9.47
C ALA A 189 28.98 9.56 10.77
N GLU A 190 28.12 10.04 11.68
CA GLU A 190 28.53 10.68 12.93
C GLU A 190 28.86 9.66 14.04
N PHE A 191 28.01 8.64 14.23
CA PHE A 191 28.09 7.71 15.37
C PHE A 191 28.51 6.29 14.97
N GLY A 192 28.71 6.05 13.68
CA GLY A 192 28.93 4.71 13.15
C GLY A 192 27.62 3.95 12.91
N ASP A 193 27.75 2.91 12.09
CA ASP A 193 26.63 2.13 11.59
C ASP A 193 25.85 1.37 12.67
N GLU A 194 26.56 0.79 13.63
CA GLU A 194 25.95 0.07 14.75
C GLU A 194 25.09 1.01 15.59
N ALA A 195 25.57 2.22 15.88
CA ALA A 195 24.82 3.21 16.64
C ALA A 195 23.62 3.77 15.88
N ALA A 196 23.73 3.92 14.54
CA ALA A 196 22.61 4.33 13.71
C ALA A 196 21.48 3.31 13.68
N LEU A 197 21.82 2.01 13.61
CA LEU A 197 20.89 0.87 13.59
C LEU A 197 20.42 0.44 14.98
N LYS A 198 21.09 0.85 16.05
CA LYS A 198 20.82 0.34 17.40
C LYS A 198 19.38 0.65 17.83
N GLY A 199 18.60 -0.40 18.05
CA GLY A 199 17.19 -0.30 18.44
C GLY A 199 16.23 0.01 17.29
N GLU A 200 16.73 0.20 16.06
CA GLU A 200 15.91 0.43 14.87
C GLU A 200 15.48 -0.92 14.30
N ASN A 201 14.20 -1.24 14.45
CA ASN A 201 13.62 -2.43 13.83
C ASN A 201 12.51 -2.03 12.85
N ASN A 202 12.89 -1.29 11.82
CA ASN A 202 12.02 -0.83 10.73
C ASN A 202 12.54 -1.31 9.37
N PHE A 203 11.75 -1.10 8.32
CA PHE A 203 12.07 -1.51 6.94
C PHE A 203 13.36 -0.85 6.43
N LEU A 204 13.52 0.46 6.62
CA LEU A 204 14.68 1.22 6.16
C LEU A 204 15.98 0.69 6.79
N ALA A 205 15.99 0.46 8.11
CA ALA A 205 17.16 -0.09 8.81
C ALA A 205 17.60 -1.44 8.21
N LYS A 206 16.64 -2.32 7.91
CA LYS A 206 16.90 -3.62 7.27
C LYS A 206 17.39 -3.47 5.83
N LEU A 207 16.84 -2.52 5.05
CA LEU A 207 17.30 -2.23 3.69
C LEU A 207 18.73 -1.68 3.67
N ILE A 208 19.09 -0.77 4.59
CA ILE A 208 20.47 -0.27 4.69
C ILE A 208 21.45 -1.38 5.04
N LEU A 209 21.06 -2.35 5.88
CA LEU A 209 21.88 -3.55 6.13
C LEU A 209 22.09 -4.38 4.86
N MET A 210 21.05 -4.55 4.04
CA MET A 210 21.13 -5.26 2.77
C MET A 210 21.98 -4.51 1.73
N GLU A 211 21.93 -3.17 1.71
CA GLU A 211 22.82 -2.32 0.89
C GLU A 211 24.29 -2.60 1.22
N LYS A 212 24.64 -2.64 2.50
CA LYS A 212 26.02 -2.90 2.95
C LYS A 212 26.51 -4.30 2.60
N GLN A 213 25.59 -5.26 2.56
CA GLN A 213 25.86 -6.62 2.09
C GLN A 213 25.95 -6.70 0.55
N GLY A 214 25.74 -5.60 -0.16
CA GLY A 214 25.76 -5.56 -1.63
C GLY A 214 24.58 -6.28 -2.28
N THR A 215 23.51 -6.58 -1.52
CA THR A 215 22.35 -7.33 -2.03
C THR A 215 21.36 -6.44 -2.78
N ILE A 216 21.32 -5.15 -2.43
CA ILE A 216 20.49 -4.12 -3.07
C ILE A 216 21.30 -2.83 -3.22
N SER A 217 20.88 -1.95 -4.12
CA SER A 217 21.47 -0.63 -4.33
C SER A 217 20.74 0.47 -3.54
N PRO A 218 21.36 1.66 -3.37
CA PRO A 218 20.69 2.84 -2.83
C PRO A 218 19.39 3.24 -3.52
N ALA A 219 19.30 3.00 -4.83
CA ALA A 219 18.10 3.27 -5.60
C ALA A 219 16.98 2.28 -5.24
N ASP A 220 17.32 1.00 -5.08
CA ASP A 220 16.35 -0.04 -4.68
C ASP A 220 15.76 0.26 -3.29
N THR A 221 16.57 0.76 -2.34
CA THR A 221 16.07 1.18 -1.02
C THR A 221 15.11 2.35 -1.10
N GLN A 222 15.48 3.40 -1.86
CA GLN A 222 14.61 4.55 -2.07
C GLN A 222 13.26 4.12 -2.65
N GLU A 223 13.29 3.27 -3.67
CA GLU A 223 12.09 2.74 -4.32
C GLU A 223 11.25 1.87 -3.37
N ALA A 224 11.87 0.93 -2.66
CA ALA A 224 11.19 0.04 -1.74
C ALA A 224 10.51 0.79 -0.58
N VAL A 225 11.17 1.81 -0.03
CA VAL A 225 10.59 2.66 1.03
C VAL A 225 9.43 3.49 0.50
N SER A 226 9.60 4.14 -0.64
CA SER A 226 8.55 4.93 -1.30
C SER A 226 7.32 4.08 -1.63
N LEU A 227 7.53 2.90 -2.21
CA LEU A 227 6.46 1.98 -2.58
C LEU A 227 5.72 1.43 -1.36
N ASN A 228 6.45 1.07 -0.29
CA ASN A 228 5.84 0.51 0.91
C ASN A 228 4.91 1.53 1.60
N ILE A 229 5.35 2.79 1.72
CA ILE A 229 4.52 3.86 2.28
C ILE A 229 3.33 4.13 1.37
N GLY A 230 3.55 4.36 0.07
CA GLY A 230 2.47 4.69 -0.87
C GLY A 230 1.40 3.61 -0.96
N ALA A 231 1.80 2.33 -1.00
CA ALA A 231 0.86 1.21 -1.06
C ALA A 231 0.10 0.99 0.26
N GLY A 232 0.78 1.18 1.40
CA GLY A 232 0.24 0.89 2.73
C GLY A 232 -0.69 1.97 3.29
N SER A 233 -0.50 3.24 2.90
CA SER A 233 -1.30 4.35 3.40
C SER A 233 -2.75 4.35 2.88
N ASP A 234 -2.93 4.49 1.57
CA ASP A 234 -4.26 4.74 0.99
C ASP A 234 -5.18 3.52 1.09
N THR A 235 -4.66 2.33 0.74
CA THR A 235 -5.47 1.11 0.70
C THR A 235 -5.96 0.71 2.09
N THR A 236 -5.11 0.87 3.11
CA THR A 236 -5.48 0.62 4.51
C THR A 236 -6.44 1.67 5.03
N GLY A 237 -6.22 2.95 4.73
CA GLY A 237 -7.14 4.04 5.08
C GLY A 237 -8.55 3.80 4.51
N ASN A 238 -8.63 3.46 3.22
CA ASN A 238 -9.90 3.13 2.55
C ASN A 238 -10.59 1.91 3.18
N ALA A 239 -9.83 0.86 3.50
CA ALA A 239 -10.37 -0.33 4.17
C ALA A 239 -10.95 0.01 5.55
N LEU A 240 -10.21 0.76 6.38
CA LEU A 240 -10.66 1.17 7.71
C LEU A 240 -11.90 2.07 7.64
N GLY A 241 -11.90 3.06 6.74
CA GLY A 241 -13.04 3.94 6.51
C GLY A 241 -14.29 3.16 6.12
N SER A 242 -14.15 2.20 5.20
CA SER A 242 -15.24 1.33 4.75
C SER A 242 -15.77 0.43 5.87
N ILE A 243 -14.87 -0.17 6.66
CA ILE A 243 -15.25 -1.00 7.82
C ILE A 243 -16.10 -0.19 8.80
N LEU A 244 -15.64 1.01 9.20
CA LEU A 244 -16.39 1.84 10.14
C LEU A 244 -17.70 2.33 9.53
N TYR A 245 -17.72 2.75 8.26
CA TYR A 245 -18.95 3.15 7.57
C TYR A 245 -20.00 2.05 7.62
N TYR A 246 -19.65 0.81 7.25
CA TYR A 246 -20.59 -0.31 7.27
C TYR A 246 -21.03 -0.69 8.69
N LEU A 247 -20.14 -0.61 9.68
CA LEU A 247 -20.52 -0.86 11.07
C LEU A 247 -21.53 0.16 11.58
N TYR A 248 -21.28 1.46 11.38
CA TYR A 248 -22.17 2.52 11.88
C TYR A 248 -23.50 2.62 11.12
N THR A 249 -23.55 2.17 9.87
CA THR A 249 -24.80 2.05 9.10
C THR A 249 -25.56 0.75 9.37
N ASN A 250 -24.97 -0.23 10.09
CA ASN A 250 -25.60 -1.50 10.43
C ASN A 250 -25.56 -1.76 11.95
N PRO A 251 -26.48 -1.18 12.75
CA PRO A 251 -26.43 -1.24 14.22
C PRO A 251 -26.44 -2.66 14.80
N ARG A 252 -27.06 -3.63 14.12
CA ARG A 252 -27.06 -5.04 14.55
C ARG A 252 -25.66 -5.65 14.49
N THR A 253 -24.94 -5.42 13.39
CA THR A 253 -23.56 -5.86 13.18
C THR A 253 -22.62 -5.21 14.18
N LEU A 254 -22.75 -3.89 14.38
CA LEU A 254 -21.95 -3.16 15.36
C LEU A 254 -22.15 -3.66 16.79
N ARG A 255 -23.39 -3.89 17.22
CA ARG A 255 -23.66 -4.43 18.58
C ARG A 255 -23.03 -5.81 18.77
N ARG A 256 -23.25 -6.73 17.83
CA ARG A 256 -22.70 -8.08 17.90
C ARG A 256 -21.16 -8.07 17.93
N LEU A 257 -20.53 -7.18 17.15
CA LEU A 257 -19.07 -7.03 17.19
C LEU A 257 -18.60 -6.55 18.56
N ARG A 258 -19.25 -5.54 19.14
CA ARG A 258 -18.91 -5.04 20.48
C ARG A 258 -19.03 -6.14 21.54
N GLU A 259 -20.12 -6.91 21.54
CA GLU A 259 -20.32 -8.03 22.46
C GLU A 259 -19.20 -9.09 22.36
N GLU A 260 -18.76 -9.41 21.14
CA GLU A 260 -17.63 -10.33 20.94
C GLU A 260 -16.32 -9.72 21.45
N LEU A 261 -16.06 -8.44 21.17
CA LEU A 261 -14.86 -7.74 21.62
C LEU A 261 -14.81 -7.62 23.16
N ASP A 262 -15.92 -7.29 23.82
CA ASP A 262 -16.01 -7.19 25.30
C ASP A 262 -15.66 -8.53 25.99
N THR A 263 -15.89 -9.65 25.30
CA THR A 263 -15.59 -10.99 25.81
C THR A 263 -14.12 -11.38 25.59
N HIS A 264 -13.56 -11.02 24.43
CA HIS A 264 -12.26 -11.53 23.98
C HIS A 264 -11.09 -10.56 24.22
N VAL A 265 -11.34 -9.25 24.27
CA VAL A 265 -10.31 -8.21 24.44
C VAL A 265 -10.09 -7.95 25.93
N LYS A 266 -8.89 -8.24 26.43
CA LYS A 266 -8.51 -8.08 27.85
C LYS A 266 -7.32 -7.14 28.06
N GLU A 267 -6.60 -6.85 26.98
CA GLU A 267 -5.44 -5.97 26.94
C GLU A 267 -5.73 -4.86 25.92
N ASP A 268 -5.16 -3.68 26.13
CA ASP A 268 -5.31 -2.51 25.25
C ASP A 268 -3.95 -1.78 25.19
N PRO A 269 -3.24 -1.75 24.05
CA PRO A 269 -3.62 -2.33 22.75
C PRO A 269 -3.72 -3.87 22.73
N ILE A 270 -4.53 -4.41 21.81
CA ILE A 270 -4.67 -5.85 21.59
C ILE A 270 -3.51 -6.41 20.79
N ARG A 271 -2.95 -7.54 21.22
CA ARG A 271 -1.92 -8.26 20.45
C ARG A 271 -2.45 -8.80 19.12
N PHE A 272 -1.62 -8.80 18.10
CA PHE A 272 -1.94 -9.29 16.76
C PHE A 272 -2.48 -10.73 16.77
N GLN A 273 -1.82 -11.65 17.48
CA GLN A 273 -2.26 -13.04 17.54
C GLN A 273 -3.65 -13.20 18.18
N GLN A 274 -3.98 -12.34 19.15
CA GLN A 274 -5.28 -12.33 19.79
C GLN A 274 -6.35 -11.76 18.86
N SER A 275 -6.06 -10.68 18.11
CA SER A 275 -7.03 -10.11 17.17
C SER A 275 -7.38 -11.07 16.02
N GLN A 276 -6.42 -11.90 15.59
CA GLN A 276 -6.62 -12.94 14.57
C GLN A 276 -7.56 -14.07 15.02
N SER A 277 -7.67 -14.33 16.33
CA SER A 277 -8.50 -15.43 16.85
C SER A 277 -9.97 -15.06 17.05
N ILE A 278 -10.34 -13.78 16.88
CA ILE A 278 -11.69 -13.23 17.10
C ILE A 278 -12.56 -13.42 15.83
N PRO A 279 -13.45 -14.42 15.76
CA PRO A 279 -14.02 -14.85 14.48
C PRO A 279 -14.96 -13.83 13.83
N TYR A 280 -15.82 -13.16 14.59
CA TYR A 280 -16.75 -12.19 14.02
C TYR A 280 -16.05 -10.89 13.61
N LEU A 281 -15.00 -10.45 14.32
CA LEU A 281 -14.09 -9.40 13.84
C LEU A 281 -13.50 -9.75 12.45
N GLN A 282 -12.98 -10.97 12.28
CA GLN A 282 -12.44 -11.40 10.98
C GLN A 282 -13.52 -11.44 9.89
N ALA A 283 -14.75 -11.82 10.24
CA ALA A 283 -15.88 -11.80 9.31
C ALA A 283 -16.28 -10.37 8.90
N VAL A 284 -16.30 -9.43 9.84
CA VAL A 284 -16.56 -8.00 9.58
C VAL A 284 -15.53 -7.43 8.61
N ILE A 285 -14.23 -7.67 8.86
CA ILE A 285 -13.15 -7.19 7.99
C ILE A 285 -13.31 -7.76 6.58
N LYS A 286 -13.51 -9.08 6.47
CA LYS A 286 -13.67 -9.76 5.16
C LYS A 286 -14.90 -9.27 4.40
N GLU A 287 -16.04 -9.09 5.08
CA GLU A 287 -17.27 -8.65 4.44
C GLU A 287 -17.21 -7.19 3.99
N ALA A 288 -16.61 -6.31 4.81
CA ALA A 288 -16.36 -4.94 4.41
C ALA A 288 -15.46 -4.86 3.17
N LEU A 289 -14.38 -5.65 3.12
CA LEU A 289 -13.50 -5.73 1.94
C LEU A 289 -14.14 -6.40 0.73
N ARG A 290 -15.12 -7.30 0.94
CA ARG A 290 -15.92 -7.88 -0.14
C ARG A 290 -16.86 -6.84 -0.76
N LEU A 291 -17.44 -5.96 0.06
CA LEU A 291 -18.35 -4.89 -0.37
C LEU A 291 -17.60 -3.67 -0.94
N HIS A 292 -16.47 -3.32 -0.33
CA HIS A 292 -15.63 -2.19 -0.72
C HIS A 292 -14.15 -2.59 -0.60
N PRO A 293 -13.56 -3.15 -1.67
CA PRO A 293 -12.15 -3.53 -1.66
C PRO A 293 -11.27 -2.28 -1.61
N GLY A 294 -10.13 -2.36 -0.90
CA GLY A 294 -9.18 -1.24 -0.82
C GLY A 294 -8.57 -0.85 -2.18
N VAL A 295 -8.60 -1.76 -3.15
CA VAL A 295 -8.26 -1.50 -4.56
C VAL A 295 -9.44 -1.92 -5.42
N GLY A 296 -10.11 -0.94 -6.04
CA GLY A 296 -11.26 -1.15 -6.93
C GLY A 296 -10.94 -1.09 -8.43
N THR A 297 -9.67 -1.07 -8.81
CA THR A 297 -9.23 -0.93 -10.20
C THR A 297 -9.09 -2.29 -10.90
N GLN A 298 -9.10 -2.27 -12.24
CA GLN A 298 -8.86 -3.47 -13.04
C GLN A 298 -7.39 -3.91 -12.91
N LEU A 299 -7.17 -5.18 -12.55
CA LEU A 299 -5.84 -5.77 -12.48
C LEU A 299 -5.44 -6.41 -13.81
N THR A 300 -5.46 -5.63 -14.89
CA THR A 300 -5.35 -6.14 -16.27
C THR A 300 -4.14 -7.06 -16.50
N ARG A 301 -4.34 -8.09 -17.32
CA ARG A 301 -3.34 -9.08 -17.70
C ARG A 301 -3.34 -9.25 -19.20
N VAL A 302 -2.22 -9.77 -19.72
CA VAL A 302 -2.06 -10.02 -21.16
C VAL A 302 -1.90 -11.52 -21.42
N VAL A 303 -2.54 -12.00 -22.48
CA VAL A 303 -2.39 -13.38 -22.95
C VAL A 303 -0.95 -13.59 -23.43
N PRO A 304 -0.26 -14.63 -22.92
CA PRO A 304 1.15 -14.86 -23.21
C PRO A 304 1.34 -15.40 -24.64
N LYS A 305 2.61 -15.60 -24.99
CA LYS A 305 3.01 -16.11 -26.29
C LYS A 305 2.31 -17.43 -26.63
N GLY A 306 1.73 -17.51 -27.83
CA GLY A 306 1.02 -18.70 -28.32
C GLY A 306 -0.48 -18.76 -27.99
N GLY A 307 -1.02 -17.75 -27.29
CA GLY A 307 -2.44 -17.70 -26.94
C GLY A 307 -2.82 -18.57 -25.74
N LEU A 308 -4.08 -18.46 -25.32
CA LEU A 308 -4.60 -19.17 -24.15
C LEU A 308 -6.07 -19.50 -24.32
N VAL A 309 -6.49 -20.69 -23.89
CA VAL A 309 -7.92 -21.04 -23.79
C VAL A 309 -8.40 -20.73 -22.38
N ILE A 310 -9.40 -19.86 -22.26
CA ILE A 310 -10.09 -19.56 -21.00
C ILE A 310 -11.56 -19.91 -21.21
N GLU A 311 -12.09 -20.79 -20.35
CA GLU A 311 -13.51 -21.21 -20.38
C GLU A 311 -13.98 -21.66 -21.77
N GLY A 312 -13.16 -22.48 -22.44
CA GLY A 312 -13.46 -23.05 -23.76
C GLY A 312 -13.26 -22.08 -24.94
N HIS A 313 -12.89 -20.83 -24.70
CA HIS A 313 -12.65 -19.82 -25.74
C HIS A 313 -11.15 -19.56 -25.90
N PHE A 314 -10.66 -19.59 -27.14
CA PHE A 314 -9.28 -19.26 -27.46
C PHE A 314 -9.09 -17.74 -27.58
N PHE A 315 -8.09 -17.22 -26.86
CA PHE A 315 -7.64 -15.84 -26.93
C PHE A 315 -6.24 -15.81 -27.52
N PRO A 316 -5.99 -15.00 -28.57
CA PRO A 316 -4.67 -14.88 -29.15
C PRO A 316 -3.72 -14.10 -28.23
N GLU A 317 -2.41 -14.26 -28.45
CA GLU A 317 -1.35 -13.51 -27.78
C GLU A 317 -1.58 -11.99 -27.85
N GLY A 318 -1.28 -11.29 -26.76
CA GLY A 318 -1.37 -9.83 -26.71
C GLY A 318 -2.79 -9.26 -26.45
N VAL A 319 -3.77 -10.13 -26.21
CA VAL A 319 -5.15 -9.80 -25.79
C VAL A 319 -5.28 -9.68 -24.28
#